data_AF-A0A383AW66-F1
#
_entry.id   AF-A0A383AW66-F1
#
_cell.length_a   1.000
_cell.length_b   1.000
_cell.length_c   1.000
_cell.angle_alpha   90.00
_cell.angle_beta   90.00
_cell.angle_gamma   90.00
#
_symmetry.space_group_name_H-M   'P 1'
#
loop_
_entity.id
_entity.type
_entity.pdbx_description
1 polymer ?
#
loop_
_entity_poly.entity_id
_entity_poly.type
_entity_poly.pdbx_seq_one_letter_code
_entity_poly.pdbx_strand_id
1 'polypeptide(L)'
;MKKFINYFLQGLLYIVPITVTLYVVYWTFQKIDGILPFQFPGLGLIIIIVLITFVGFVGSAIITSPINSFFQRLLKRAPLLQTIYSSVKDLMSTFVGKKKGFNAPVLIKLYENSTIERIGFITNEDLTTLGIKEGKIL
;
A
#
# COMPACT_ATOMS: atom_id res chain seq x y z
N MET A 1 25.53 -7.63 23.39
CA MET A 1 24.93 -8.57 22.41
C MET A 1 23.55 -8.10 21.92
N LYS A 2 22.54 -7.91 22.77
CA LYS A 2 21.18 -7.48 22.34
C LYS A 2 21.14 -6.14 21.57
N LYS A 3 21.91 -5.12 21.99
CA LYS A 3 21.98 -3.82 21.28
C LYS A 3 22.59 -3.94 19.86
N PHE A 4 23.64 -4.75 19.69
CA PHE A 4 24.28 -4.95 18.39
C PHE A 4 23.32 -5.65 17.41
N ILE A 5 22.64 -6.69 17.87
CA ILE A 5 21.63 -7.41 17.08
C ILE A 5 20.48 -6.47 16.68
N ASN A 6 20.01 -5.62 17.60
CA ASN A 6 18.96 -4.65 17.28
C ASN A 6 19.39 -3.67 16.18
N TYR A 7 20.59 -3.09 16.26
CA TYR A 7 21.09 -2.19 15.21
C TYR A 7 21.28 -2.91 13.88
N PHE A 8 21.78 -4.14 13.89
CA PHE A 8 21.91 -4.96 12.68
C PHE A 8 20.55 -5.25 12.03
N LEU A 9 19.56 -5.71 12.82
CA LEU A 9 18.21 -5.99 12.32
C LEU A 9 17.51 -4.73 11.80
N GLN A 10 17.73 -3.59 12.48
CA GLN A 10 17.18 -2.32 12.07
C GLN A 10 17.82 -1.82 10.76
N GLY A 11 19.15 -1.95 10.63
CA GLY A 11 19.86 -1.68 9.39
C GLY A 11 19.42 -2.59 8.23
N LEU A 12 19.26 -3.89 8.49
CA LEU A 12 18.76 -4.85 7.52
C LEU A 12 17.35 -4.48 7.03
N LEU A 13 16.46 -4.08 7.95
CA LEU A 13 15.10 -3.64 7.61
C LEU A 13 15.08 -2.44 6.65
N TYR A 14 16.04 -1.53 6.75
CA TYR A 14 16.15 -0.38 5.83
C TYR A 14 16.81 -0.75 4.50
N ILE A 15 17.87 -1.57 4.53
CA ILE A 15 18.66 -1.91 3.33
C ILE A 15 17.89 -2.85 2.41
N VAL A 16 17.22 -3.87 2.95
CA VAL A 16 16.50 -4.89 2.17
C VAL A 16 15.56 -4.29 1.12
N PRO A 17 14.61 -3.39 1.44
CA PRO A 17 13.68 -2.85 0.44
C PRO A 17 14.41 -2.01 -0.63
N ILE A 18 15.45 -1.28 -0.27
CA ILE A 18 16.24 -0.46 -1.20
C ILE A 18 17.00 -1.36 -2.17
N THR A 19 17.72 -2.36 -1.65
CA THR A 19 18.49 -3.30 -2.46
C THR A 19 17.59 -4.11 -3.39
N VAL A 20 16.45 -4.59 -2.90
CA VAL A 20 15.47 -5.31 -3.73
C VAL A 20 14.96 -4.43 -4.86
N THR A 21 14.64 -3.16 -4.58
CA THR A 21 14.16 -2.22 -5.60
C THR A 21 15.22 -1.99 -6.69
N LEU A 22 16.46 -1.68 -6.30
CA LEU A 22 17.57 -1.48 -7.24
C LEU A 22 17.87 -2.74 -8.05
N TYR A 23 17.84 -3.90 -7.41
CA TYR A 23 18.05 -5.18 -8.08
C TYR A 23 16.98 -5.47 -9.14
N VAL A 24 15.69 -5.26 -8.81
CA VAL A 24 14.59 -5.47 -9.75
C VAL A 24 14.69 -4.51 -10.94
N VAL A 25 15.02 -3.24 -10.70
CA VAL A 25 15.25 -2.24 -11.76
C VAL A 25 16.40 -2.68 -12.66
N TYR A 26 17.55 -3.04 -12.10
CA TYR A 26 18.70 -3.51 -12.86
C TYR A 26 18.41 -4.80 -13.65
N TRP A 27 17.74 -5.77 -13.03
CA TRP A 27 17.37 -7.02 -13.68
C TRP A 27 16.42 -6.78 -14.86
N THR A 28 15.44 -5.90 -14.68
CA THR A 28 14.49 -5.51 -15.73
C THR A 28 15.21 -4.79 -16.86
N PHE A 29 16.14 -3.88 -16.53
CA PHE A 29 16.98 -3.18 -17.51
C PHE A 29 17.76 -4.16 -18.39
N GLN A 30 18.47 -5.11 -17.78
CA GLN A 30 19.25 -6.12 -18.51
C GLN A 30 18.38 -7.01 -19.40
N LYS A 31 17.16 -7.33 -18.97
CA LYS A 31 16.21 -8.11 -19.78
C LYS A 31 15.71 -7.33 -21.00
N ILE A 32 15.48 -6.04 -20.86
CA ILE A 32 15.00 -5.17 -21.93
C ILE A 32 16.12 -4.86 -22.92
N ASP A 33 17.32 -4.51 -22.44
CA ASP A 33 18.50 -4.25 -23.28
C ASP A 33 18.93 -5.51 -24.06
N GLY A 34 18.74 -6.70 -23.48
CA GLY A 34 18.98 -7.96 -24.19
C GLY A 34 18.00 -8.25 -25.34
N ILE A 35 16.87 -7.55 -25.39
CA ILE A 35 15.81 -7.72 -26.41
C ILE A 35 15.81 -6.55 -27.41
N LEU A 36 16.28 -5.37 -27.02
CA LEU A 36 16.29 -4.16 -27.86
C LEU A 36 17.70 -3.89 -28.43
N PRO A 37 17.88 -3.89 -29.76
CA PRO A 37 19.19 -3.68 -30.40
C PRO A 37 19.66 -2.20 -30.41
N PHE A 38 19.06 -1.31 -29.61
CA PHE A 38 19.28 0.12 -29.69
C PHE A 38 20.15 0.66 -28.56
N GLN A 39 21.29 1.26 -28.91
CA GLN A 39 22.27 1.86 -28.01
C GLN A 39 21.92 3.32 -27.65
N PHE A 40 20.65 3.62 -27.34
CA PHE A 40 20.28 4.97 -26.89
C PHE A 40 20.48 5.10 -25.37
N PRO A 41 21.47 5.87 -24.89
CA PRO A 41 21.68 6.06 -23.46
C PRO A 41 20.46 6.73 -22.84
N GLY A 42 19.85 6.08 -21.84
CA GLY A 42 18.68 6.58 -21.12
C GLY A 42 17.32 5.99 -21.55
N LEU A 43 17.24 5.28 -22.68
CA LEU A 43 15.99 4.68 -23.16
C LEU A 43 15.45 3.63 -22.18
N GLY A 44 16.32 2.77 -21.64
CA GLY A 44 15.92 1.74 -20.69
C GLY A 44 15.34 2.31 -19.38
N LEU A 45 15.76 3.52 -18.95
CA LEU A 45 15.19 4.17 -17.77
C LEU A 45 13.75 4.62 -18.02
N ILE A 46 13.47 5.20 -19.20
CA ILE A 46 12.12 5.59 -19.60
C ILE A 46 11.22 4.36 -19.70
N ILE A 47 11.71 3.28 -20.33
CA ILE A 47 10.94 2.04 -20.48
C ILE A 47 10.61 1.45 -19.10
N ILE A 48 11.55 1.46 -18.16
CA ILE A 48 11.31 0.98 -16.78
C ILE A 48 10.24 1.83 -16.09
N ILE A 49 10.29 3.15 -16.20
CA ILE A 49 9.27 4.03 -15.61
C ILE A 49 7.90 3.72 -16.20
N VAL A 50 7.81 3.57 -17.52
CA VAL A 50 6.55 3.23 -18.20
C VAL A 50 6.05 1.86 -17.77
N LEU A 51 6.92 0.86 -17.68
CA LEU A 51 6.58 -0.50 -17.29
C LEU A 51 6.11 -0.57 -15.83
N ILE A 52 6.83 0.05 -14.90
CA ILE A 52 6.44 0.10 -13.49
C ILE A 52 5.10 0.81 -13.33
N THR A 53 4.92 1.95 -14.01
CA THR A 53 3.64 2.69 -14.01
C THR A 53 2.51 1.83 -14.58
N PHE A 54 2.74 1.14 -15.69
CA PHE A 54 1.75 0.27 -16.32
C PHE A 54 1.38 -0.91 -15.42
N VAL A 55 2.36 -1.58 -14.81
CA VAL A 55 2.11 -2.65 -13.82
C VAL A 55 1.34 -2.11 -12.62
N GLY A 56 1.65 -0.91 -12.14
CA GLY A 56 0.91 -0.24 -11.07
C GLY A 56 -0.54 0.05 -11.45
N PHE A 57 -0.77 0.56 -12.66
CA PHE A 57 -2.11 0.83 -13.20
C PHE A 57 -2.93 -0.46 -13.33
N VAL A 58 -2.38 -1.49 -13.97
CA VAL A 58 -3.02 -2.80 -14.12
C VAL A 58 -3.26 -3.43 -12.75
N GLY A 59 -2.30 -3.37 -11.83
CA GLY A 59 -2.43 -3.87 -10.47
C GLY A 59 -3.57 -3.19 -9.69
N SER A 60 -3.66 -1.86 -9.76
CA SER A 60 -4.75 -1.10 -9.15
C SER A 60 -6.12 -1.51 -9.72
N ALA A 61 -6.21 -1.62 -11.05
CA ALA A 61 -7.41 -2.07 -11.73
C ALA A 61 -7.79 -3.51 -11.33
N ILE A 62 -6.83 -4.44 -11.22
CA ILE A 62 -7.10 -5.82 -10.81
C ILE A 62 -7.59 -5.89 -9.36
N ILE A 63 -7.00 -5.11 -8.44
CA ILE A 63 -7.38 -5.12 -7.03
C ILE A 63 -8.84 -4.66 -6.84
N THR A 64 -9.28 -3.69 -7.63
CA THR A 64 -10.65 -3.12 -7.58
C THR A 64 -11.66 -3.81 -8.52
N SER A 65 -11.19 -4.58 -9.51
CA SER A 65 -12.04 -5.24 -10.51
C SER A 65 -12.57 -6.61 -10.07
N PRO A 66 -13.71 -7.08 -10.63
CA PRO A 66 -14.20 -8.46 -10.47
C PRO A 66 -13.18 -9.54 -10.87
N ILE A 67 -12.15 -9.23 -11.66
CA ILE A 67 -11.02 -10.13 -11.97
C ILE A 67 -10.30 -10.64 -10.70
N ASN A 68 -10.28 -9.83 -9.62
CA ASN A 68 -9.76 -10.25 -8.33
C ASN A 68 -10.43 -11.54 -7.82
N SER A 69 -11.73 -11.71 -8.08
CA SER A 69 -12.49 -12.89 -7.63
C SER A 69 -12.02 -14.18 -8.31
N PHE A 70 -11.58 -14.11 -9.57
CA PHE A 70 -11.01 -15.25 -10.30
C PHE A 70 -9.65 -15.64 -9.71
N PHE A 71 -8.79 -14.67 -9.45
CA PHE A 71 -7.48 -14.89 -8.85
C PHE A 71 -7.59 -15.49 -7.44
N GLN A 72 -8.54 -15.01 -6.63
CA GLN A 72 -8.84 -15.57 -5.31
C GLN A 72 -9.34 -17.01 -5.39
N ARG A 73 -10.16 -17.37 -6.39
CA ARG A 73 -10.59 -18.77 -6.61
C ARG A 73 -9.42 -19.67 -6.97
N LEU A 74 -8.44 -19.16 -7.72
CA LEU A 74 -7.22 -19.91 -8.05
C LEU A 74 -6.36 -20.14 -6.80
N LEU A 75 -6.16 -19.10 -5.98
CA LEU A 75 -5.43 -19.21 -4.72
C LEU A 75 -6.09 -20.17 -3.72
N LYS A 76 -7.43 -20.22 -3.67
CA LYS A 76 -8.17 -21.18 -2.83
C LYS A 76 -7.86 -22.65 -3.15
N ARG A 77 -7.38 -22.96 -4.36
CA ARG A 77 -6.93 -24.31 -4.75
C ARG A 77 -5.52 -24.63 -4.26
N ALA A 78 -4.77 -23.62 -3.82
CA ALA A 78 -3.41 -23.74 -3.30
C ALA A 78 -3.31 -23.02 -1.95
N PRO A 79 -3.84 -23.61 -0.86
CA PRO A 79 -3.99 -22.95 0.44
C PRO A 79 -2.66 -22.41 1.01
N LEU A 80 -1.54 -23.10 0.79
CA LEU A 80 -0.22 -22.63 1.22
C LEU A 80 0.19 -21.32 0.51
N LEU A 81 -0.04 -21.23 -0.81
CA LEU A 81 0.23 -20.02 -1.58
C LEU A 81 -0.69 -18.89 -1.18
N GLN A 82 -1.96 -19.20 -0.89
CA GLN A 82 -2.92 -18.22 -0.38
C GLN A 82 -2.41 -17.59 0.92
N THR A 83 -1.97 -18.40 1.89
CA THR A 83 -1.45 -17.90 3.17
C THR A 83 -0.25 -16.98 2.95
N ILE A 84 0.74 -17.39 2.16
CA ILE A 84 1.93 -16.58 1.87
C ILE A 84 1.53 -15.26 1.21
N TYR A 85 0.70 -15.31 0.16
CA TYR A 85 0.25 -14.13 -0.56
C TYR A 85 -0.51 -13.15 0.35
N SER A 86 -1.46 -13.64 1.15
CA SER A 86 -2.22 -12.79 2.08
C SER A 86 -1.33 -12.15 3.13
N SER A 87 -0.39 -12.90 3.72
CA SER A 87 0.52 -12.35 4.74
C SER A 87 1.42 -11.26 4.16
N VAL A 88 1.98 -11.47 2.96
CA VAL A 88 2.78 -10.44 2.28
C VAL A 88 1.93 -9.22 1.95
N LYS A 89 0.72 -9.42 1.41
CA LYS A 89 -0.21 -8.33 1.08
C LYS A 89 -0.60 -7.51 2.31
N ASP A 90 -0.87 -8.16 3.44
CA ASP A 90 -1.27 -7.48 4.68
C ASP A 90 -0.10 -6.67 5.26
N LEU A 91 1.12 -7.22 5.24
CA LEU A 91 2.33 -6.48 5.59
C LEU A 91 2.48 -5.25 4.69
N MET A 92 2.46 -5.43 3.37
CA MET A 92 2.62 -4.32 2.42
C MET A 92 1.50 -3.28 2.55
N SER A 93 0.25 -3.68 2.76
CA SER A 93 -0.86 -2.73 2.96
C SER A 93 -0.73 -1.94 4.26
N THR A 94 0.00 -2.45 5.26
CA THR A 94 0.30 -1.72 6.49
C THR A 94 1.45 -0.72 6.29
N PHE A 95 2.44 -1.04 5.45
CA PHE A 95 3.57 -0.16 5.14
C PHE A 95 3.24 0.92 4.08
N VAL A 96 2.45 0.57 3.06
CA VAL A 96 2.08 1.45 1.93
C VAL A 96 0.72 2.12 2.13
N GLY A 97 -0.15 1.52 2.94
CA GLY A 97 -1.48 2.06 3.21
C GLY A 97 -1.41 3.28 4.11
N LYS A 98 -2.03 4.38 3.65
CA LYS A 98 -2.46 5.48 4.51
C LYS A 98 -3.51 4.94 5.48
N LYS A 99 -3.11 4.26 6.56
CA LYS A 99 -3.97 4.24 7.74
C LYS A 99 -4.01 5.70 8.22
N LYS A 100 -5.08 6.42 7.84
CA LYS A 100 -5.52 7.58 8.63
C LYS A 100 -5.76 6.99 10.02
N GLY A 101 -4.75 7.05 10.88
CA GLY A 101 -4.98 6.85 12.30
C GLY A 101 -6.12 7.77 12.68
N PHE A 102 -7.06 7.27 13.47
CA PHE A 102 -8.10 8.07 14.08
C PHE A 102 -7.41 9.06 15.03
N ASN A 103 -6.86 10.14 14.48
CA ASN A 103 -5.93 11.05 15.15
C ASN A 103 -6.63 12.30 15.68
N ALA A 104 -7.94 12.45 15.42
CA ALA A 104 -8.75 13.55 15.88
C ALA A 104 -9.77 13.03 16.92
N PRO A 105 -9.40 12.97 18.21
CA PRO A 105 -10.34 12.68 19.28
C PRO A 105 -11.32 13.84 19.42
N VAL A 106 -12.60 13.53 19.56
CA VAL A 106 -13.68 14.50 19.72
C VAL A 106 -14.57 14.10 20.88
N LEU A 107 -15.20 15.10 21.53
CA LEU A 107 -16.22 14.87 22.55
C LEU A 107 -17.60 15.01 21.91
N ILE A 108 -18.41 13.96 22.03
CA ILE A 108 -19.75 13.87 21.45
C ILE A 108 -20.76 13.95 22.59
N LYS A 109 -21.63 14.96 22.54
CA LYS A 109 -22.77 15.06 23.45
C LYS A 109 -23.79 13.95 23.16
N LEU A 110 -24.24 13.25 24.20
CA LEU A 110 -25.26 12.21 24.07
C LEU A 110 -26.66 12.78 23.80
N TYR A 111 -26.92 13.99 24.28
CA TYR A 111 -28.18 14.70 24.09
C TYR A 111 -27.90 16.19 23.93
N GLU A 112 -28.72 16.91 23.17
CA GLU A 112 -28.52 18.35 22.86
C GLU A 112 -28.38 19.20 24.14
N ASN A 113 -29.15 18.88 25.19
CA ASN A 113 -29.20 19.63 26.45
C ASN A 113 -28.49 18.93 27.62
N SER A 114 -27.57 18.00 27.36
CA SER A 114 -26.85 17.25 28.40
C SER A 114 -25.40 17.70 28.55
N THR A 115 -24.89 17.62 29.78
CA THR A 115 -23.46 17.73 30.12
C THR A 115 -22.71 16.40 29.96
N ILE A 116 -23.40 15.32 29.60
CA ILE A 116 -22.79 14.00 29.43
C ILE A 116 -22.22 13.89 28.02
N GLU A 117 -20.90 13.70 27.95
CA GLU A 117 -20.12 13.59 26.73
C GLU A 117 -19.44 12.21 26.64
N ARG A 118 -19.19 11.74 25.42
CA ARG A 118 -18.40 10.53 25.14
C ARG A 118 -17.25 10.83 24.20
N ILE A 119 -16.15 10.12 24.39
CA ILE A 119 -15.00 10.19 23.49
C ILE A 119 -15.34 9.44 22.21
N GLY A 120 -15.15 10.10 21.08
CA GLY A 120 -15.18 9.52 19.74
C GLY A 120 -13.94 9.93 18.95
N PHE A 121 -13.83 9.42 17.74
CA PHE A 121 -12.81 9.85 16.80
C PHE A 121 -13.42 10.11 15.43
N ILE A 122 -12.93 11.14 14.75
CA ILE A 122 -13.34 11.42 13.37
C ILE A 122 -12.80 10.33 12.46
N THR A 123 -13.70 9.65 11.76
CA THR A 123 -13.37 8.56 10.82
C THR A 123 -13.40 9.00 9.37
N ASN A 124 -14.21 10.01 9.06
CA ASN A 124 -14.32 10.63 7.75
C ASN A 124 -14.61 12.13 7.92
N GLU A 125 -13.91 12.96 7.18
CA GLU A 125 -14.10 14.41 7.13
C GLU A 125 -15.19 14.80 6.12
N ASP A 126 -15.49 13.92 5.15
CA ASP A 126 -16.51 14.13 4.15
C ASP A 126 -17.78 13.32 4.48
N LEU A 127 -18.85 14.03 4.85
CA LEU A 127 -20.15 13.46 5.20
C LEU A 127 -21.21 13.70 4.12
N THR A 128 -20.81 14.12 2.91
CA THR A 128 -21.73 14.43 1.80
C THR A 128 -22.57 13.20 1.41
N THR A 129 -21.98 12.01 1.51
CA THR A 129 -22.67 10.72 1.27
C THR A 129 -23.83 10.45 2.24
N LEU A 130 -23.84 11.10 3.41
CA LEU A 130 -24.90 11.02 4.42
C LEU A 130 -25.87 12.21 4.34
N GLY A 131 -25.74 13.09 3.35
CA GLY A 131 -26.57 14.28 3.19
C GLY A 131 -26.29 15.38 4.22
N ILE A 132 -25.15 15.32 4.91
CA ILE A 132 -24.77 16.30 5.94
C ILE A 132 -23.88 17.36 5.27
N LYS A 133 -24.26 18.63 5.42
CA LYS A 133 -23.50 19.77 4.87
C LYS A 133 -22.13 19.93 5.56
N GLU A 134 -21.15 20.39 4.80
CA GLU A 134 -19.83 20.77 5.30
C GLU A 134 -19.94 21.78 6.47
N GLY A 135 -19.12 21.60 7.51
CA GLY A 135 -19.08 22.49 8.70
C GLY A 135 -19.71 21.95 9.98
N LYS A 136 -20.26 20.73 9.99
CA LYS A 136 -20.67 20.03 11.23
C LYS A 136 -19.54 19.27 11.93
N ILE A 137 -18.39 19.15 11.27
CA ILE A 137 -17.17 18.60 11.84
C ILE A 137 -16.30 19.81 12.16
N LEU A 138 -16.16 20.10 13.46
CA LEU A 138 -15.23 21.11 13.98
C LEU A 138 -13.92 20.44 14.38
#